data_AF-A0A845TW75-F1
#
_entry.id   AF-A0A845TW75-F1
#
_cell.length_a   1.000
_cell.length_b   1.000
_cell.length_c   1.000
_cell.angle_alpha   90.00
_cell.angle_beta   90.00
_cell.angle_gamma   90.00
#
_symmetry.space_group_name_H-M   'P 1'
#
loop_
_entity.id
_entity.type
_entity.pdbx_description
1 polymer ?
#
loop_
_entity_poly.entity_id
_entity_poly.type
_entity_poly.pdbx_seq_one_letter_code
_entity_poly.pdbx_strand_id
1 'polypeptide(L)'
;MTNTNTFERALRLIKAAHVAAKTIDGKGRCDDVTLCTGYAEPGYTDPDSGVIAFCNWNTISSYNNATQKRVDVDDIPNRLCAALEKIGVEIEWSDEWAVCEGCQKAVRTQADSYGWKRSYTDDDCLVCRDCVDPVAFLEELEGEENKALTFDNIDPAEHGYKKLEEEFQHGLYGGQDASPKKIAKACRKLGCTRFLFVIDDVGQFDLSFALWIHESEYDKVTAAKLDALGTKTDIDPADALKIALQNAPVATGGGDGITVTTIDVSTGTSTVKKVTAQEFIEGTAFKR
;
A
#
# COMPACT_ATOMS: atom_id res chain seq x y z
N MET A 1 -18.50 -1.71 22.47
CA MET A 1 -18.35 -2.70 23.55
C MET A 1 -18.28 -4.06 22.89
N THR A 2 -17.13 -4.72 22.95
CA THR A 2 -16.96 -6.07 22.39
C THR A 2 -17.95 -7.02 23.06
N ASN A 3 -18.68 -7.82 22.28
CA ASN A 3 -19.50 -8.87 22.85
C ASN A 3 -18.56 -9.96 23.39
N THR A 4 -18.19 -9.87 24.67
CA THR A 4 -17.22 -10.75 25.34
C THR A 4 -17.53 -12.23 25.10
N ASN A 5 -18.82 -12.56 24.94
CA ASN A 5 -19.27 -13.91 24.62
C ASN A 5 -18.77 -14.40 23.25
N THR A 6 -18.81 -13.56 22.21
CA THR A 6 -18.39 -13.94 20.85
C THR A 6 -16.88 -14.16 20.78
N PHE A 7 -16.08 -13.29 21.41
CA PHE A 7 -14.62 -13.41 21.42
C PHE A 7 -14.17 -14.73 22.10
N GLU A 8 -14.73 -15.06 23.26
CA GLU A 8 -14.44 -16.33 23.94
C GLU A 8 -14.89 -17.56 23.15
N ARG A 9 -16.00 -17.45 22.40
CA ARG A 9 -16.46 -18.52 21.52
C ARG A 9 -15.52 -18.71 20.33
N ALA A 10 -15.02 -17.62 19.75
CA ALA A 10 -14.02 -17.66 18.68
C ALA A 10 -12.74 -18.38 19.14
N LEU A 11 -12.19 -18.00 20.30
CA LEU A 11 -11.01 -18.67 20.87
C LEU A 11 -11.22 -20.18 21.10
N ARG A 12 -12.42 -20.57 21.56
CA ARG A 12 -12.79 -21.98 21.73
C ARG A 12 -12.83 -22.73 20.40
N LEU A 13 -13.37 -22.11 19.35
CA LEU A 13 -13.40 -22.69 18.01
C LEU A 13 -11.99 -22.84 17.42
N ILE A 14 -11.14 -21.81 17.57
CA ILE A 14 -9.74 -21.84 17.10
C ILE A 14 -8.98 -22.99 17.78
N LYS A 15 -9.09 -23.12 19.10
CA LYS A 15 -8.46 -24.22 19.85
C LYS A 15 -8.97 -25.60 19.40
N ALA A 16 -10.27 -25.73 19.16
CA ALA A 16 -10.85 -26.98 18.66
C ALA A 16 -10.36 -27.31 17.24
N ALA A 17 -10.25 -26.31 16.37
CA ALA A 17 -9.72 -26.43 15.02
C ALA A 17 -8.24 -26.86 15.04
N HIS A 18 -7.40 -26.24 15.88
CA HIS A 18 -6.00 -26.67 16.04
C HIS A 18 -5.88 -28.17 16.40
N VAL A 19 -6.71 -28.66 17.32
CA VAL A 19 -6.72 -30.08 17.69
C VAL A 19 -7.22 -30.96 16.53
N ALA A 20 -8.18 -30.47 15.74
CA ALA A 20 -8.78 -31.19 14.63
C ALA A 20 -7.97 -31.15 13.32
N ALA A 21 -7.01 -30.23 13.20
CA ALA A 21 -6.10 -30.12 12.05
C ALA A 21 -5.35 -31.42 11.80
N LYS A 22 -5.39 -31.85 10.54
CA LYS A 22 -4.82 -33.11 10.04
C LYS A 22 -3.33 -32.97 9.73
N THR A 23 -2.86 -31.74 9.53
CA THR A 23 -1.50 -31.42 9.10
C THR A 23 -0.82 -30.40 10.03
N ILE A 24 0.51 -30.33 9.96
CA ILE A 24 1.29 -29.30 10.67
C ILE A 24 0.92 -27.91 10.13
N ASP A 25 0.83 -27.77 8.81
CA ASP A 25 0.41 -26.51 8.16
C ASP A 25 -1.00 -26.09 8.60
N GLY A 26 -1.93 -27.04 8.74
CA GLY A 26 -3.28 -26.76 9.23
C GLY A 26 -3.30 -26.26 10.67
N LYS A 27 -2.42 -26.81 11.53
CA LYS A 27 -2.21 -26.32 12.90
C LYS A 27 -1.60 -24.92 12.90
N GLY A 28 -0.56 -24.70 12.10
CA GLY A 28 0.08 -23.39 11.95
C GLY A 28 -0.94 -22.32 11.57
N ARG A 29 -1.79 -22.57 10.56
CA ARG A 29 -2.86 -21.64 10.19
C ARG A 29 -3.84 -21.36 11.32
N CYS A 30 -4.20 -22.36 12.14
CA CYS A 30 -5.05 -22.14 13.30
C CYS A 30 -4.35 -21.29 14.38
N ASP A 31 -3.05 -21.48 14.56
CA ASP A 31 -2.23 -20.70 15.51
C ASP A 31 -2.00 -19.26 15.05
N ASP A 32 -1.96 -19.04 13.73
CA ASP A 32 -1.81 -17.72 13.10
C ASP A 32 -3.10 -16.89 13.13
N VAL A 33 -4.24 -17.45 13.58
CA VAL A 33 -5.51 -16.71 13.66
C VAL A 33 -5.36 -15.55 14.65
N THR A 34 -5.46 -14.33 14.13
CA THR A 34 -5.42 -13.11 14.94
C THR A 34 -6.83 -12.57 15.10
N LEU A 35 -7.21 -12.19 16.32
CA LEU A 35 -8.51 -11.59 16.63
C LEU A 35 -8.34 -10.12 17.02
N CYS A 36 -9.25 -9.25 16.57
CA CYS A 36 -9.28 -7.85 16.98
C CYS A 36 -10.71 -7.33 17.18
N THR A 37 -10.85 -6.09 17.65
CA THR A 37 -12.12 -5.57 18.20
C THR A 37 -12.93 -4.62 17.29
N GLY A 38 -12.45 -4.37 16.07
CA GLY A 38 -13.06 -3.44 15.12
C GLY A 38 -12.06 -2.94 14.09
N TYR A 39 -12.50 -2.05 13.20
CA TYR A 39 -11.68 -1.40 12.20
C TYR A 39 -11.24 -0.02 12.69
N ALA A 40 -9.98 0.32 12.42
CA ALA A 40 -9.46 1.69 12.41
C ALA A 40 -9.26 2.18 10.96
N GLU A 41 -9.43 1.29 9.97
CA GLU A 41 -9.36 1.62 8.55
C GLU A 41 -10.53 2.54 8.12
N PRO A 42 -10.24 3.66 7.43
CA PRO A 42 -11.27 4.53 6.90
C PRO A 42 -12.18 3.82 5.89
N GLY A 43 -13.49 4.08 5.96
CA GLY A 43 -14.49 3.47 5.07
C GLY A 43 -15.02 2.11 5.53
N TYR A 44 -14.46 1.55 6.60
CA TYR A 44 -14.94 0.30 7.21
C TYR A 44 -15.77 0.59 8.46
N THR A 45 -16.73 -0.28 8.75
CA THR A 45 -17.60 -0.16 9.94
C THR A 45 -17.32 -1.32 10.87
N ASP A 46 -17.21 -1.05 12.18
CA ASP A 46 -17.06 -2.10 13.18
C ASP A 46 -18.21 -3.13 13.07
N PRO A 47 -17.91 -4.44 13.07
CA PRO A 47 -18.96 -5.46 12.96
C PRO A 47 -19.84 -5.46 14.22
N ASP A 48 -21.10 -5.88 14.08
CA ASP A 48 -22.06 -5.93 15.20
C ASP A 48 -21.58 -6.80 16.37
N SER A 49 -20.79 -7.84 16.09
CA SER A 49 -20.18 -8.69 17.12
C SER A 49 -19.04 -8.01 17.88
N GLY A 50 -18.43 -6.99 17.28
CA GLY A 50 -17.19 -6.36 17.71
C GLY A 50 -15.98 -7.27 17.60
N VAL A 51 -16.00 -8.33 16.78
CA VAL A 51 -14.88 -9.27 16.62
C VAL A 51 -14.59 -9.50 15.14
N ILE A 52 -13.34 -9.31 14.77
CA ILE A 52 -12.79 -9.62 13.45
C ILE A 52 -11.71 -10.68 13.62
N ALA A 53 -11.61 -11.63 12.69
CA ALA A 53 -10.54 -12.63 12.63
C ALA A 53 -9.77 -12.56 11.31
N PHE A 54 -8.45 -12.64 11.40
CA PHE A 54 -7.53 -12.69 10.26
C PHE A 54 -6.81 -14.02 10.20
N CYS A 55 -6.77 -14.66 9.03
CA CYS A 55 -5.97 -15.87 8.78
C CYS A 55 -5.86 -16.13 7.27
N ASN A 56 -5.05 -17.11 6.89
CA ASN A 56 -5.15 -17.78 5.60
C ASN A 56 -6.21 -18.89 5.66
N TRP A 57 -7.42 -18.59 5.20
CA TRP A 57 -8.59 -19.49 5.27
C TRP A 57 -8.61 -20.58 4.18
N ASN A 58 -7.61 -20.62 3.30
CA ASN A 58 -7.60 -21.57 2.20
C ASN A 58 -7.54 -23.02 2.70
N THR A 59 -8.18 -23.93 1.97
CA THR A 59 -7.93 -25.37 2.12
C THR A 59 -6.48 -25.67 1.75
N ILE A 60 -5.82 -26.53 2.52
CA ILE A 60 -4.48 -27.01 2.21
C ILE A 60 -4.61 -28.15 1.20
N SER A 61 -4.00 -27.96 0.04
CA SER A 61 -4.02 -28.93 -1.06
C SER A 61 -2.61 -29.31 -1.49
N SER A 62 -2.46 -30.52 -2.01
CA SER A 62 -1.21 -31.02 -2.57
C SER A 62 -1.45 -31.56 -3.98
N TYR A 63 -0.44 -31.46 -4.86
CA TYR A 63 -0.54 -32.00 -6.22
C TYR A 63 -0.17 -33.49 -6.21
N ASN A 64 -1.12 -34.33 -6.58
CA ASN A 64 -0.89 -35.76 -6.71
C ASN A 64 -0.36 -36.07 -8.12
N ASN A 65 0.94 -36.33 -8.23
CA ASN A 65 1.62 -36.62 -9.50
C ASN A 65 1.10 -37.87 -10.22
N ALA A 66 0.58 -38.88 -9.50
CA ALA A 66 0.06 -40.09 -10.14
C ALA A 66 -1.26 -39.84 -10.87
N THR A 67 -2.10 -38.97 -10.29
CA THR A 67 -3.42 -38.64 -10.85
C THR A 67 -3.43 -37.33 -11.64
N GLN A 68 -2.35 -36.56 -11.59
CA GLN A 68 -2.21 -35.22 -12.15
C GLN A 68 -3.34 -34.28 -11.69
N LYS A 69 -3.69 -34.35 -10.40
CA LYS A 69 -4.78 -33.57 -9.79
C LYS A 69 -4.35 -33.00 -8.43
N ARG A 70 -4.88 -31.83 -8.09
CA ARG A 70 -4.84 -31.33 -6.70
C ARG A 70 -5.80 -32.13 -5.83
N VAL A 71 -5.34 -32.51 -4.64
CA VAL A 71 -6.13 -33.19 -3.62
C VAL A 71 -6.07 -32.39 -2.32
N ASP A 72 -7.21 -32.27 -1.66
CA ASP A 72 -7.29 -31.60 -0.36
C ASP A 72 -6.68 -32.50 0.71
N VAL A 73 -5.76 -31.93 1.48
CA VAL A 73 -5.05 -32.60 2.57
C VAL A 73 -5.62 -32.17 3.91
N ASP A 74 -6.00 -30.89 4.03
CA ASP A 74 -6.57 -30.34 5.25
C ASP A 74 -7.55 -29.20 4.96
N ASP A 75 -8.81 -29.41 5.33
CA ASP A 75 -9.93 -28.50 5.15
C ASP A 75 -10.28 -27.72 6.43
N ILE A 76 -9.51 -27.90 7.51
CA ILE A 76 -9.80 -27.29 8.81
C ILE A 76 -9.78 -25.76 8.78
N PRO A 77 -8.84 -25.05 8.12
CA PRO A 77 -8.88 -23.59 8.04
C PRO A 77 -10.19 -23.06 7.44
N ASN A 78 -10.66 -23.66 6.34
CA ASN A 78 -11.91 -23.29 5.71
C ASN A 78 -13.14 -23.58 6.59
N ARG A 79 -13.14 -24.73 7.29
CA ARG A 79 -14.21 -25.08 8.24
C ARG A 79 -14.22 -24.19 9.47
N LEU A 80 -13.06 -23.77 9.96
CA LEU A 80 -12.92 -22.80 11.05
C LEU A 80 -13.50 -21.45 10.63
N CYS A 81 -13.13 -20.94 9.45
CA CYS A 81 -13.69 -19.73 8.85
C CYS A 81 -15.24 -19.75 8.88
N ALA A 82 -15.85 -20.77 8.28
CA ALA A 82 -17.31 -20.91 8.24
C ALA A 82 -17.95 -21.00 9.65
N ALA A 83 -17.24 -21.59 10.63
CA ALA A 83 -17.72 -21.68 12.00
C ALA A 83 -17.64 -20.32 12.73
N LEU A 84 -16.61 -19.52 12.46
CA LEU A 84 -16.44 -18.17 12.99
C LEU A 84 -17.50 -17.21 12.42
N GLU A 85 -17.72 -17.22 11.11
CA GLU A 85 -18.79 -16.42 10.46
C GLU A 85 -20.16 -16.73 11.07
N LYS A 86 -20.45 -18.01 11.31
CA LYS A 86 -21.73 -18.46 11.88
C LYS A 86 -21.99 -17.93 13.30
N ILE A 87 -20.95 -17.54 14.04
CA ILE A 87 -21.10 -16.93 15.36
C ILE A 87 -21.03 -15.39 15.31
N GLY A 88 -20.98 -14.81 14.11
CA GLY A 88 -20.98 -13.38 13.84
C GLY A 88 -19.60 -12.74 13.82
N VAL A 89 -18.51 -13.51 13.78
CA VAL A 89 -17.15 -12.96 13.63
C VAL A 89 -16.97 -12.53 12.17
N GLU A 90 -16.48 -11.31 11.97
CA GLU A 90 -16.11 -10.81 10.64
C GLU A 90 -14.79 -11.45 10.20
N ILE A 91 -14.68 -11.81 8.91
CA ILE A 91 -13.56 -12.59 8.40
C ILE A 91 -12.77 -11.79 7.38
N GLU A 92 -11.47 -11.75 7.60
CA GLU A 92 -10.53 -10.99 6.78
C GLU A 92 -9.26 -11.81 6.49
N TRP A 93 -8.52 -11.44 5.45
CA TRP A 93 -7.29 -12.13 5.05
C TRP A 93 -6.06 -11.57 5.78
N SER A 94 -5.23 -12.46 6.34
CA SER A 94 -4.06 -12.05 7.15
C SER A 94 -2.95 -11.36 6.38
N ASP A 95 -2.95 -11.43 5.05
CA ASP A 95 -2.01 -10.72 4.19
C ASP A 95 -2.50 -9.30 3.83
N GLU A 96 -3.79 -9.00 4.02
CA GLU A 96 -4.38 -7.68 3.72
C GLU A 96 -4.55 -6.78 4.94
N TRP A 97 -4.45 -7.34 6.14
CA TRP A 97 -4.78 -6.65 7.40
C TRP A 97 -3.76 -6.90 8.49
N ALA A 98 -3.61 -5.91 9.38
CA ALA A 98 -2.81 -6.00 10.59
C ALA A 98 -3.52 -5.33 11.76
N VAL A 99 -3.02 -5.53 12.98
CA VAL A 99 -3.61 -4.99 14.21
C VAL A 99 -2.78 -3.82 14.72
N CYS A 100 -3.43 -2.67 14.89
CA CYS A 100 -2.83 -1.51 15.53
C CYS A 100 -2.44 -1.81 16.97
N GLU A 101 -1.19 -1.56 17.35
CA GLU A 101 -0.71 -1.80 18.71
C GLU A 101 -1.41 -0.91 19.75
N GLY A 102 -1.75 0.34 19.38
CA GLY A 102 -2.44 1.29 20.27
C GLY A 102 -3.87 0.90 20.64
N CYS A 103 -4.76 0.75 19.65
CA CYS A 103 -6.19 0.51 19.88
C CYS A 103 -6.66 -0.94 19.66
N GLN A 104 -5.79 -1.84 19.21
CA GLN A 104 -6.14 -3.25 18.92
C GLN A 104 -7.28 -3.38 17.89
N LYS A 105 -7.33 -2.45 16.93
CA LYS A 105 -8.24 -2.46 15.78
C LYS A 105 -7.47 -2.78 14.49
N ALA A 106 -8.19 -3.29 13.52
CA ALA A 106 -7.70 -3.65 12.19
C ALA A 106 -7.32 -2.40 11.39
N VAL A 107 -6.15 -2.42 10.75
CA VAL A 107 -5.79 -1.50 9.67
C VAL A 107 -5.44 -2.30 8.43
N ARG A 108 -5.75 -1.76 7.26
CA ARG A 108 -5.47 -2.44 6.00
C ARG A 108 -4.03 -2.18 5.58
N THR A 109 -3.29 -3.22 5.23
CA THR A 109 -1.87 -3.14 4.83
C THR A 109 -1.66 -3.29 3.32
N GLN A 110 -2.72 -3.63 2.58
CA GLN A 110 -2.72 -3.67 1.12
C GLN A 110 -3.83 -2.78 0.56
N ALA A 111 -3.53 -2.06 -0.53
CA ALA A 111 -4.53 -1.24 -1.21
C ALA A 111 -5.70 -2.11 -1.72
N ASP A 112 -6.94 -1.66 -1.49
CA ASP A 112 -8.17 -2.26 -2.05
C ASP A 112 -8.66 -1.57 -3.32
N SER A 113 -8.13 -0.38 -3.62
CA SER A 113 -8.63 0.49 -4.67
C SER A 113 -7.56 1.47 -5.12
N TYR A 114 -7.81 2.13 -6.26
CA TYR A 114 -6.92 3.17 -6.77
C TYR A 114 -6.85 4.41 -5.87
N GLY A 115 -7.91 4.69 -5.11
CA GLY A 115 -7.96 5.83 -4.19
C GLY A 115 -7.49 5.53 -2.77
N TRP A 116 -6.97 4.32 -2.53
CA TRP A 116 -6.57 3.91 -1.20
C TRP A 116 -5.38 4.73 -0.71
N LYS A 117 -5.52 5.32 0.48
CA LYS A 117 -4.46 6.02 1.20
C LYS A 117 -4.15 5.25 2.48
N ARG A 118 -2.85 5.01 2.72
CA ARG A 118 -2.37 4.33 3.91
C ARG A 118 -2.84 5.06 5.19
N SER A 119 -3.42 4.31 6.13
CA SER A 119 -4.04 4.81 7.36
C SER A 119 -3.25 4.50 8.64
N TYR A 120 -1.99 4.04 8.50
CA TYR A 120 -1.12 3.61 9.59
C TYR A 120 0.34 3.95 9.30
N THR A 121 1.17 4.00 10.35
CA THR A 121 2.65 4.02 10.24
C THR A 121 3.22 2.71 10.80
N ASP A 122 4.42 2.32 10.37
CA ASP A 122 5.14 1.09 10.77
C ASP A 122 6.62 1.30 11.09
N ASP A 123 7.04 2.53 11.40
CA ASP A 123 8.46 2.85 11.62
C ASP A 123 9.06 2.12 12.85
N ASP A 124 8.33 2.04 13.97
CA ASP A 124 8.70 1.24 15.16
C ASP A 124 7.70 0.11 15.44
N CYS A 125 6.42 0.47 15.42
CA CYS A 125 5.29 -0.41 15.63
C CYS A 125 4.15 0.01 14.69
N LEU A 126 3.24 -0.92 14.42
CA LEU A 126 2.11 -0.62 13.55
C LEU A 126 1.02 0.15 14.33
N VAL A 127 0.88 1.43 14.02
CA VAL A 127 -0.04 2.35 14.72
C VAL A 127 -0.96 3.03 13.70
N CYS A 128 -2.27 3.00 13.97
CA CYS A 128 -3.27 3.63 13.10
C CYS A 128 -3.29 5.16 13.25
N ARG A 129 -3.91 5.83 12.29
CA ARG A 129 -4.08 7.28 12.24
C ARG A 129 -4.72 7.89 13.49
N ASP A 130 -5.56 7.13 14.21
CA ASP A 130 -6.26 7.61 15.40
C ASP A 130 -5.43 7.45 16.68
N CYS A 131 -4.37 6.63 16.65
CA CYS A 131 -3.50 6.35 17.79
C CYS A 131 -2.14 7.04 17.70
N VAL A 132 -1.76 7.53 16.53
CA VAL A 132 -0.50 8.25 16.35
C VAL A 132 -0.53 9.57 17.13
N ASP A 133 0.61 9.99 17.69
CA ASP A 133 0.78 11.35 18.17
C ASP A 133 1.03 12.29 16.98
N PRO A 134 0.12 13.24 16.67
CA PRO A 134 0.25 14.08 15.49
C PRO A 134 1.55 14.89 15.45
N VAL A 135 2.04 15.34 16.60
CA VAL A 135 3.25 16.18 16.66
C VAL A 135 4.48 15.37 16.29
N ALA A 136 4.71 14.25 16.98
CA ALA A 136 5.84 13.37 16.68
C ALA A 136 5.80 12.84 15.24
N PHE A 137 4.60 12.52 14.73
CA PHE A 137 4.44 12.06 13.35
C PHE A 137 4.77 13.14 12.32
N LEU A 138 4.32 14.39 12.50
CA LEU A 138 4.68 15.47 11.59
C LEU A 138 6.17 15.81 11.65
N GLU A 139 6.81 15.74 12.82
CA GLU A 139 8.26 15.90 12.96
C GLU A 139 9.04 14.84 12.15
N GLU A 140 8.54 13.60 12.10
CA GLU A 140 9.14 12.53 11.30
C GLU A 140 9.02 12.76 9.79
N LEU A 141 7.93 13.37 9.36
CA LEU A 141 7.70 13.72 7.95
C LEU A 141 8.46 14.98 7.52
N GLU A 142 8.92 15.80 8.48
CA GLU A 142 9.48 17.12 8.23
C GLU A 142 10.76 17.05 7.40
N GLY A 143 10.73 17.71 6.23
CA GLY A 143 11.86 17.81 5.34
C GLY A 143 12.15 16.53 4.55
N GLU A 144 11.31 15.50 4.65
CA GLU A 144 11.51 14.22 3.97
C GLU A 144 10.88 14.20 2.57
N GLU A 145 11.66 13.83 1.55
CA GLU A 145 11.19 13.80 0.15
C GLU A 145 10.52 12.49 -0.28
N ASN A 146 10.66 11.44 0.53
CA ASN A 146 10.14 10.10 0.25
C ASN A 146 9.03 9.69 1.23
N LYS A 147 8.64 10.58 2.14
CA LYS A 147 7.51 10.41 3.06
C LYS A 147 6.49 11.53 2.80
N ALA A 148 5.23 11.25 3.08
CA ALA A 148 4.15 12.22 2.96
C ALA A 148 3.05 11.91 3.98
N LEU A 149 2.33 12.95 4.41
CA LEU A 149 1.15 12.80 5.24
C LEU A 149 0.00 12.25 4.40
N THR A 150 -0.56 11.12 4.84
CA THR A 150 -1.75 10.49 4.24
C THR A 150 -2.97 10.50 5.14
N PHE A 151 -2.82 10.95 6.39
CA PHE A 151 -3.87 10.95 7.40
C PHE A 151 -4.71 12.23 7.27
N ASP A 152 -6.01 12.05 7.04
CA ASP A 152 -7.02 13.11 6.91
C ASP A 152 -7.45 13.71 8.25
N ASN A 153 -7.14 13.04 9.38
CA ASN A 153 -7.47 13.49 10.73
C ASN A 153 -6.36 14.35 11.38
N ILE A 154 -5.26 14.61 10.67
CA ILE A 154 -4.18 15.51 11.11
C ILE A 154 -4.15 16.69 10.16
N ASP A 155 -4.46 17.89 10.66
CA ASP A 155 -4.35 19.12 9.88
C ASP A 155 -3.01 19.82 10.18
N PRO A 156 -2.06 19.88 9.23
CA PRO A 156 -0.78 20.57 9.44
C PRO A 156 -0.94 22.05 9.83
N ALA A 157 -2.05 22.70 9.49
CA ALA A 157 -2.31 24.08 9.88
C ALA A 157 -2.36 24.26 11.40
N GLU A 158 -2.93 23.29 12.12
CA GLU A 158 -3.01 23.28 13.58
C GLU A 158 -1.62 23.12 14.24
N HIS A 159 -0.62 22.70 13.45
CA HIS A 159 0.76 22.46 13.88
C HIS A 159 1.76 23.47 13.29
N GLY A 160 1.29 24.65 12.86
CA GLY A 160 2.14 25.75 12.44
C GLY A 160 2.66 25.64 11.01
N TYR A 161 2.06 24.79 10.17
CA TYR A 161 2.36 24.75 8.74
C TYR A 161 1.35 25.57 7.94
N LYS A 162 1.78 26.08 6.79
CA LYS A 162 0.93 26.79 5.83
C LYS A 162 1.05 26.12 4.47
N LYS A 163 -0.09 25.84 3.84
CA LYS A 163 -0.13 25.32 2.47
C LYS A 163 0.47 26.37 1.54
N LEU A 164 1.33 25.93 0.63
CA LEU A 164 1.75 26.74 -0.51
C LEU A 164 0.63 26.72 -1.55
N GLU A 165 0.26 27.90 -2.06
CA GLU A 165 -0.76 28.06 -3.12
C GLU A 165 -0.24 27.59 -4.48
N GLU A 166 -0.02 26.29 -4.61
CA GLU A 166 0.42 25.60 -5.83
C GLU A 166 -0.16 24.18 -5.81
N GLU A 167 -0.58 23.69 -6.98
CA GLU A 167 -1.12 22.34 -7.13
C GLU A 167 -0.06 21.44 -7.78
N PHE A 168 0.46 20.47 -7.03
CA PHE A 168 1.41 19.52 -7.58
C PHE A 168 0.71 18.22 -7.96
N GLN A 169 1.02 17.72 -9.15
CA GLN A 169 0.50 16.46 -9.66
C GLN A 169 1.63 15.60 -10.23
N HIS A 170 1.53 14.30 -10.00
CA HIS A 170 2.44 13.31 -10.59
C HIS A 170 1.63 12.16 -11.17
N GLY A 171 1.84 11.82 -12.45
CA GLY A 171 1.02 10.81 -13.10
C GLY A 171 1.36 10.57 -14.57
N LEU A 172 0.48 9.83 -15.24
CA LEU A 172 0.63 9.44 -16.66
C LEU A 172 -0.08 10.39 -17.64
N TYR A 173 -0.70 11.47 -17.14
CA TYR A 173 -1.28 12.50 -18.00
C TYR A 173 -0.30 13.67 -18.21
N GLY A 174 -0.37 14.31 -19.38
CA GLY A 174 0.54 15.40 -19.73
C GLY A 174 0.41 16.58 -18.76
N GLY A 175 1.55 17.06 -18.27
CA GLY A 175 1.68 18.12 -17.27
C GLY A 175 1.76 17.63 -15.83
N GLN A 176 1.59 16.32 -15.56
CA GLN A 176 1.68 15.72 -14.23
C GLN A 176 3.10 15.23 -13.93
N ASP A 177 4.04 16.17 -13.94
CA ASP A 177 5.48 15.93 -13.89
C ASP A 177 6.11 16.47 -12.59
N ALA A 178 5.33 16.87 -11.58
CA ALA A 178 5.89 17.37 -10.33
C ALA A 178 6.71 16.28 -9.62
N SER A 179 7.87 16.65 -9.08
CA SER A 179 8.80 15.71 -8.42
C SER A 179 9.08 16.13 -6.98
N PRO A 180 8.61 15.39 -5.96
CA PRO A 180 8.89 15.68 -4.55
C PRO A 180 10.39 15.84 -4.27
N LYS A 181 11.24 15.01 -4.88
CA LYS A 181 12.71 15.12 -4.78
C LYS A 181 13.26 16.45 -5.29
N LYS A 182 12.78 16.92 -6.45
CA LYS A 182 13.23 18.21 -7.00
C LYS A 182 12.66 19.38 -6.22
N ILE A 183 11.40 19.30 -5.78
CA ILE A 183 10.76 20.30 -4.92
C ILE A 183 11.51 20.41 -3.58
N ALA A 184 11.80 19.31 -2.91
CA ALA A 184 12.57 19.27 -1.67
C ALA A 184 13.98 19.87 -1.85
N LYS A 185 14.67 19.50 -2.94
CA LYS A 185 15.98 20.08 -3.30
C LYS A 185 15.89 21.60 -3.53
N ALA A 186 14.83 22.08 -4.17
CA ALA A 186 14.60 23.51 -4.38
C ALA A 186 14.32 24.24 -3.05
N CYS A 187 13.47 23.67 -2.18
CA CYS A 187 13.22 24.20 -0.84
C CYS A 187 14.52 24.36 -0.04
N ARG A 188 15.36 23.32 -0.01
CA ARG A 188 16.65 23.36 0.70
C ARG A 188 17.61 24.40 0.14
N LYS A 189 17.65 24.59 -1.18
CA LYS A 189 18.43 25.67 -1.82
C LYS A 189 17.94 27.07 -1.42
N LEU A 190 16.64 27.22 -1.15
CA LEU A 190 16.04 28.46 -0.64
C LEU A 190 16.21 28.61 0.89
N GLY A 191 16.90 27.67 1.54
CA GLY A 191 17.10 27.66 3.00
C GLY A 191 15.87 27.21 3.78
N CYS A 192 14.91 26.54 3.14
CA CYS A 192 13.74 25.93 3.76
C CYS A 192 14.00 24.44 3.98
N THR A 193 13.99 24.02 5.25
CA THR A 193 14.17 22.63 5.68
C THR A 193 12.92 22.08 6.35
N ARG A 194 12.02 22.94 6.82
CA ARG A 194 10.81 22.58 7.54
C ARG A 194 9.59 22.59 6.63
N PHE A 195 9.44 21.54 5.83
CA PHE A 195 8.33 21.38 4.89
C PHE A 195 7.76 19.96 4.98
N LEU A 196 6.51 19.80 4.55
CA LEU A 196 5.80 18.52 4.50
C LEU A 196 5.20 18.34 3.11
N PHE A 197 5.20 17.11 2.62
CA PHE A 197 4.34 16.70 1.52
C PHE A 197 3.06 16.08 2.09
N VAL A 198 1.91 16.46 1.54
CA VAL A 198 0.59 15.94 1.95
C VAL A 198 -0.11 15.38 0.71
N ILE A 199 -0.55 14.13 0.77
CA ILE A 199 -1.28 13.49 -0.34
C ILE A 199 -2.74 13.96 -0.29
N ASP A 200 -3.10 14.84 -1.23
CA ASP A 200 -4.44 15.38 -1.34
C ASP A 200 -5.38 14.30 -1.93
N ASP A 201 -5.01 13.71 -3.08
CA ASP A 201 -5.82 12.73 -3.80
C ASP A 201 -4.96 11.65 -4.48
N VAL A 202 -5.53 10.46 -4.67
CA VAL A 202 -4.89 9.34 -5.36
C VAL A 202 -5.85 8.79 -6.41
N GLY A 203 -5.40 8.76 -7.66
CA GLY A 203 -6.10 8.22 -8.81
C GLY A 203 -5.44 6.94 -9.33
N GLN A 204 -6.07 6.34 -10.35
CA GLN A 204 -5.57 5.13 -10.99
C GLN A 204 -4.20 5.34 -11.69
N PHE A 205 -3.97 6.55 -12.22
CA PHE A 205 -2.81 6.85 -13.05
C PHE A 205 -2.06 8.10 -12.60
N ASP A 206 -2.49 8.72 -11.52
CA ASP A 206 -2.02 10.00 -11.05
C ASP A 206 -2.29 10.18 -9.56
N LEU A 207 -1.62 11.17 -8.97
CA LEU A 207 -1.88 11.63 -7.62
C LEU A 207 -1.68 13.14 -7.57
N SER A 208 -2.42 13.81 -6.68
CA SER A 208 -2.20 15.22 -6.35
C SER A 208 -1.68 15.35 -4.93
N PHE A 209 -0.74 16.27 -4.73
CA PHE A 209 -0.15 16.50 -3.43
C PHE A 209 0.11 17.99 -3.19
N ALA A 210 0.12 18.38 -1.92
CA ALA A 210 0.42 19.73 -1.48
C ALA A 210 1.81 19.80 -0.86
N LEU A 211 2.44 20.97 -1.00
CA LEU A 211 3.60 21.36 -0.20
C LEU A 211 3.13 22.27 0.94
N TRP A 212 3.43 21.87 2.17
CA TRP A 212 3.18 22.64 3.37
C TRP A 212 4.50 23.10 3.96
N ILE A 213 4.58 24.35 4.39
CA ILE A 213 5.83 24.94 4.89
C ILE A 213 5.58 25.49 6.28
N HIS A 214 6.45 25.17 7.22
CA HIS A 214 6.34 25.68 8.58
C HIS A 214 6.38 27.22 8.57
N GLU A 215 5.55 27.86 9.36
CA GLU A 215 5.34 29.32 9.34
C GLU A 215 6.64 30.11 9.55
N SER A 216 7.57 29.56 10.32
CA SER A 216 8.91 30.14 10.56
C SER A 216 9.78 30.24 9.30
N GLU A 217 9.44 29.49 8.25
CA GLU A 217 10.19 29.40 7.00
C GLU A 217 9.38 29.79 5.76
N TYR A 218 8.09 30.11 5.92
CA TYR A 218 7.17 30.33 4.82
C TYR A 218 7.66 31.38 3.81
N ASP A 219 8.18 32.52 4.28
CA ASP A 219 8.66 33.62 3.42
C ASP A 219 9.89 33.25 2.55
N LYS A 220 10.58 32.15 2.89
CA LYS A 220 11.75 31.67 2.13
C LYS A 220 11.32 31.14 0.77
N VAL A 221 10.13 30.55 0.68
CA VAL A 221 9.65 29.81 -0.49
C VAL A 221 8.39 30.47 -1.05
N THR A 222 8.35 30.65 -2.36
CA THR A 222 7.13 31.03 -3.08
C THR A 222 7.01 30.14 -4.32
N ALA A 223 5.81 29.99 -4.87
CA ALA A 223 5.60 29.22 -6.11
C ALA A 223 6.57 29.67 -7.21
N ALA A 224 6.66 30.98 -7.46
CA ALA A 224 7.59 31.55 -8.45
C ALA A 224 9.07 31.23 -8.18
N LYS A 225 9.50 31.18 -6.91
CA LYS A 225 10.89 30.82 -6.57
C LYS A 225 11.16 29.33 -6.80
N LEU A 226 10.18 28.47 -6.50
CA LEU A 226 10.29 27.03 -6.74
C LEU A 226 10.36 26.74 -8.24
N ASP A 227 9.47 27.33 -9.03
CA ASP A 227 9.45 27.15 -10.49
C ASP A 227 10.78 27.55 -11.13
N ALA A 228 11.36 28.66 -10.69
CA ALA A 228 12.68 29.11 -11.16
C ALA A 228 13.82 28.12 -10.88
N LEU A 229 13.64 27.19 -9.92
CA LEU A 229 14.64 26.18 -9.55
C LEU A 229 14.35 24.80 -10.16
N GLY A 230 13.23 24.63 -10.86
CA GLY A 230 12.80 23.40 -11.51
C GLY A 230 12.21 22.38 -10.52
N THR A 231 10.89 22.27 -10.51
CA THR A 231 10.09 21.36 -9.68
C THR A 231 9.63 20.10 -10.41
N LYS A 232 9.74 20.09 -11.74
CA LYS A 232 9.24 19.07 -12.65
C LYS A 232 10.30 18.03 -13.02
N THR A 233 9.91 16.80 -13.36
CA THR A 233 10.81 15.77 -13.91
C THR A 233 11.47 16.26 -15.21
N ASP A 234 12.58 15.63 -15.62
CA ASP A 234 13.31 16.07 -16.82
C ASP A 234 12.52 15.82 -18.12
N ILE A 235 11.65 14.82 -18.07
CA ILE A 235 10.70 14.48 -19.12
C ILE A 235 9.32 14.28 -18.50
N ASP A 236 8.29 14.76 -19.18
CA ASP A 236 6.91 14.47 -18.82
C ASP A 236 6.66 12.95 -18.96
N PRO A 237 6.07 12.28 -17.96
CA PRO A 237 5.88 10.83 -18.02
C PRO A 237 5.00 10.36 -19.19
N ALA A 238 4.00 11.14 -19.59
CA ALA A 238 3.14 10.82 -20.73
C ALA A 238 3.91 10.93 -22.05
N ASP A 239 4.72 11.98 -22.21
CA ASP A 239 5.60 12.13 -23.37
C ASP A 239 6.67 11.03 -23.41
N ALA A 240 7.26 10.67 -22.27
CA ALA A 240 8.22 9.58 -22.18
C ALA A 240 7.61 8.25 -22.59
N LEU A 241 6.39 7.95 -22.10
CA LEU A 241 5.66 6.74 -22.48
C LEU A 241 5.34 6.73 -23.98
N LYS A 242 4.90 7.87 -24.53
CA LYS A 242 4.63 8.03 -25.96
C LYS A 242 5.87 7.78 -26.80
N ILE A 243 7.01 8.37 -26.44
CA ILE A 243 8.31 8.16 -27.13
C ILE A 243 8.71 6.69 -27.04
N ALA A 244 8.59 6.07 -25.87
CA ALA A 244 8.93 4.67 -25.69
C ALA A 244 8.05 3.74 -26.53
N LEU A 245 6.73 4.01 -26.60
CA LEU A 245 5.80 3.24 -27.44
C LEU A 245 6.06 3.43 -28.95
N GLN A 246 6.44 4.64 -29.37
CA GLN A 246 6.84 4.91 -30.77
C GLN A 246 8.14 4.21 -31.15
N ASN A 247 9.05 4.04 -30.19
CA ASN A 247 10.32 3.33 -30.38
C ASN A 247 10.20 1.81 -30.19
N ALA A 248 9.11 1.32 -29.60
CA ALA A 248 8.85 -0.10 -29.46
C ALA A 248 8.64 -0.73 -30.86
N PRO A 249 9.29 -1.85 -31.17
CA PRO A 249 9.18 -2.49 -32.47
C PRO A 249 7.74 -2.95 -32.73
N VAL A 250 7.17 -2.51 -33.86
CA VAL A 250 5.80 -2.80 -34.31
C VAL A 250 5.58 -4.30 -34.58
N ALA A 251 6.65 -5.05 -34.85
CA ALA A 251 6.60 -6.49 -35.07
C ALA A 251 7.53 -7.23 -34.11
N THR A 252 7.00 -8.23 -33.42
CA THR A 252 7.81 -9.27 -32.78
C THR A 252 8.54 -10.01 -33.90
N GLY A 253 9.83 -9.73 -34.09
CA GLY A 253 10.61 -10.33 -35.17
C GLY A 253 10.41 -11.85 -35.18
N GLY A 254 10.20 -12.44 -36.37
CA GLY A 254 9.93 -13.87 -36.51
C GLY A 254 10.98 -14.74 -35.79
N GLY A 255 10.54 -15.85 -35.21
CA GLY A 255 11.38 -16.84 -34.52
C GLY A 255 10.86 -17.19 -33.12
N ASP A 256 11.19 -18.38 -32.65
CA ASP A 256 10.70 -18.96 -31.39
C ASP A 256 11.04 -18.10 -30.17
N GLY A 257 10.10 -18.02 -29.23
CA GLY A 257 10.22 -17.26 -27.99
C GLY A 257 9.17 -16.15 -27.83
N ILE A 258 9.09 -15.61 -26.61
CA ILE A 258 8.23 -14.49 -26.24
C ILE A 258 9.04 -13.21 -26.36
N THR A 259 8.49 -12.19 -27.02
CA THR A 259 9.12 -10.87 -27.10
C THR A 259 8.70 -10.04 -25.89
N VAL A 260 9.66 -9.61 -25.08
CA VAL A 260 9.42 -8.74 -23.93
C VAL A 260 10.00 -7.36 -24.25
N THR A 261 9.13 -6.35 -24.19
CA THR A 261 9.51 -4.95 -24.31
C THR A 261 9.40 -4.30 -22.95
N THR A 262 10.53 -3.82 -22.42
CA THR A 262 10.58 -3.06 -21.17
C THR A 262 10.68 -1.59 -21.50
N ILE A 263 9.73 -0.81 -21.01
CA ILE A 263 9.70 0.65 -21.16
C ILE A 263 10.33 1.28 -19.91
N ASP A 264 11.22 2.26 -20.13
CA ASP A 264 11.74 3.15 -19.10
C ASP A 264 11.17 4.55 -19.30
N VAL A 265 10.13 4.86 -18.53
CA VAL A 265 9.46 6.17 -18.55
C VAL A 265 10.33 7.31 -18.02
N SER A 266 11.43 7.02 -17.31
CA SER A 266 12.34 8.08 -16.84
C SER A 266 13.24 8.61 -17.97
N THR A 267 13.49 7.79 -18.98
CA THR A 267 14.38 8.11 -20.12
C THR A 267 13.63 8.16 -21.46
N GLY A 268 12.36 7.74 -21.48
CA GLY A 268 11.59 7.55 -22.71
C GLY A 268 12.13 6.43 -23.61
N THR A 269 12.96 5.53 -23.08
CA THR A 269 13.58 4.45 -23.86
C THR A 269 12.80 3.14 -23.72
N SER A 270 13.00 2.25 -24.69
CA SER A 270 12.49 0.87 -24.62
C SER A 270 13.59 -0.11 -24.95
N THR A 271 13.64 -1.22 -24.23
CA THR A 271 14.52 -2.36 -24.54
C THR A 271 13.67 -3.55 -24.96
N VAL A 272 14.12 -4.28 -25.98
CA VAL A 272 13.41 -5.46 -26.46
C VAL A 272 14.34 -6.65 -26.40
N LYS A 273 13.85 -7.74 -25.79
CA LYS A 273 14.55 -9.02 -25.77
C LYS A 273 13.59 -10.16 -26.07
N LYS A 274 14.10 -11.22 -26.69
CA LYS A 274 13.40 -12.49 -26.78
C LYS A 274 13.76 -13.32 -25.54
N VAL A 275 12.73 -13.92 -24.95
CA VAL A 275 12.87 -14.83 -23.81
C VAL A 275 12.16 -16.13 -24.12
N THR A 276 12.58 -17.21 -23.47
CA THR A 276 11.87 -18.49 -23.51
C THR A 276 10.54 -18.39 -22.75
N ALA A 277 9.62 -19.33 -23.03
CA ALA A 277 8.40 -19.44 -22.25
C ALA A 277 8.69 -19.66 -20.75
N GLN A 278 9.74 -20.44 -20.43
CA GLN A 278 10.13 -20.71 -19.05
C GLN A 278 10.62 -19.45 -18.33
N GLU A 279 11.48 -18.63 -18.96
CA GLU A 279 11.96 -17.36 -18.37
C GLU A 279 10.83 -16.36 -18.15
N PHE A 280 9.83 -16.35 -19.03
CA PHE A 280 8.63 -15.53 -18.87
C PHE A 280 7.78 -16.01 -17.69
N ILE A 281 7.53 -17.32 -17.61
CA ILE A 281 6.74 -17.95 -16.53
C ILE A 281 7.41 -17.76 -15.17
N GLU A 282 8.74 -17.88 -15.09
CA GLU A 282 9.51 -17.69 -13.85
C GLU A 282 9.73 -16.21 -13.49
N GLY A 283 9.30 -15.29 -14.35
CA GLY A 283 9.46 -13.85 -14.15
C GLY A 283 10.91 -13.35 -14.26
N THR A 284 11.87 -14.22 -14.58
CA THR A 284 13.28 -13.84 -14.80
C THR A 284 13.42 -12.91 -16.01
N ALA A 285 12.48 -12.97 -16.95
CA ALA A 285 12.36 -12.04 -18.06
C ALA A 285 12.22 -10.56 -17.64
N PHE A 286 11.72 -10.25 -16.43
CA PHE A 286 11.43 -8.87 -16.01
C PHE A 286 12.45 -8.27 -15.04
N LYS A 287 13.45 -9.04 -14.60
CA LYS A 287 14.53 -8.54 -13.74
C LYS A 287 15.37 -7.53 -14.54
N ARG A 288 15.45 -6.29 -14.03
CA ARG A 288 16.32 -5.22 -14.56
C ARG A 288 17.77 -5.45 -14.15
#